data_AF-A0A2V6LHT0-F1
#
_entry.id   AF-A0A2V6LHT0-F1
#
_cell.length_a   1.000
_cell.length_b   1.000
_cell.length_c   1.000
_cell.angle_alpha   90.00
_cell.angle_beta   90.00
_cell.angle_gamma   90.00
#
_symmetry.space_group_name_H-M   'P 1'
#
loop_
_entity.id
_entity.type
_entity.pdbx_description
1 polymer ?
#
loop_
_entity_poly.entity_id
_entity_poly.type
_entity_poly.pdbx_seq_one_letter_code
_entity_poly.pdbx_strand_id
1 'polypeptide(L)'
;MPDYRLLLACGATFISTFALRAEPGVPPVQAPVEKTPAPARESAITFNSVHVNGPYIAMTFDDGPSAVLTPKLLDLLAAHHIKATSFVIGENVAEHPEIV
;
A
#
# COMPACT_ATOMS: atom_id res chain seq x y z
N MET A 1 10.64 -5.25 -40.48
CA MET A 1 9.32 -5.71 -40.95
C MET A 1 9.56 -6.67 -42.11
N PRO A 2 8.79 -7.76 -42.21
CA PRO A 2 7.57 -7.66 -43.01
C PRO A 2 6.31 -8.21 -42.32
N ASP A 3 5.22 -7.56 -42.69
CA ASP A 3 3.85 -7.77 -42.28
C ASP A 3 3.18 -8.87 -43.12
N TYR A 4 2.35 -9.70 -42.48
CA TYR A 4 1.43 -10.60 -43.19
C TYR A 4 0.00 -10.23 -42.84
N ARG A 5 -0.49 -9.18 -43.52
CA ARG A 5 -1.93 -8.97 -43.71
C ARG A 5 -2.35 -9.82 -44.89
N LEU A 6 -3.13 -10.88 -44.65
CA LEU A 6 -3.88 -11.56 -45.71
C LEU A 6 -5.36 -11.49 -45.36
N LEU A 7 -6.06 -10.73 -46.20
CA LEU A 7 -7.49 -10.54 -46.27
C LEU A 7 -8.12 -11.78 -46.95
N LEU A 8 -9.26 -12.28 -46.49
CA LEU A 8 -10.20 -12.99 -47.38
C LEU A 8 -11.65 -12.72 -46.94
N ALA A 9 -12.45 -12.31 -47.93
CA ALA A 9 -13.81 -11.80 -47.84
C ALA A 9 -14.86 -12.87 -48.16
N CYS A 10 -16.10 -12.68 -47.69
CA CYS A 10 -17.40 -13.04 -48.33
C CYS A 10 -18.49 -12.97 -47.24
N GLY A 11 -19.70 -12.44 -47.42
CA GLY A 11 -20.41 -11.88 -48.56
C GLY A 11 -21.90 -11.71 -48.18
N ALA A 12 -22.57 -10.72 -48.81
CA ALA A 12 -24.02 -10.54 -49.04
C ALA A 12 -24.99 -10.55 -47.80
N THR A 13 -26.08 -9.79 -47.68
CA THR A 13 -27.01 -9.19 -48.65
C THR A 13 -27.86 -8.08 -47.95
N PHE A 14 -28.33 -7.11 -48.73
CA PHE A 14 -29.29 -6.04 -48.38
C PHE A 14 -30.73 -6.53 -48.19
N ILE A 15 -31.49 -6.04 -47.18
CA ILE A 15 -32.95 -5.81 -47.26
C ILE A 15 -33.41 -4.65 -46.32
N SER A 16 -34.04 -3.65 -46.95
CA SER A 16 -35.13 -2.71 -46.56
C SER A 16 -35.10 -1.81 -45.30
N THR A 17 -35.07 -0.51 -45.60
CA THR A 17 -35.93 0.61 -45.16
C THR A 17 -36.62 0.58 -43.79
N PHE A 18 -36.23 1.51 -42.90
CA PHE A 18 -37.15 2.29 -42.06
C PHE A 18 -36.53 3.67 -41.77
N ALA A 19 -37.05 4.71 -42.40
CA ALA A 19 -36.81 6.08 -41.97
C ALA A 19 -37.70 6.35 -40.75
N LEU A 20 -37.18 6.08 -39.55
CA LEU A 20 -37.76 6.60 -38.32
C LEU A 20 -36.95 7.84 -37.93
N ARG A 21 -37.52 9.01 -38.21
CA ARG A 21 -37.01 10.29 -37.72
C ARG A 21 -37.18 10.30 -36.20
N ALA A 22 -36.13 9.90 -35.48
CA ALA A 22 -36.03 10.12 -34.06
C ALA A 22 -35.67 11.59 -33.84
N GLU A 23 -36.54 12.32 -33.13
CA GLU A 23 -36.18 13.60 -32.52
C GLU A 23 -34.89 13.40 -31.69
N PRO A 24 -33.92 14.33 -31.69
CA PRO A 24 -32.79 14.23 -30.79
C PRO A 24 -33.31 14.34 -29.35
N GLY A 25 -33.55 13.19 -28.73
CA GLY A 25 -33.78 13.09 -27.30
C GLY A 25 -32.55 13.65 -26.61
N VAL A 26 -32.74 14.75 -25.88
CA VAL A 26 -31.72 15.31 -25.00
C VAL A 26 -31.19 14.15 -24.14
N PRO A 27 -29.88 13.82 -24.18
CA PRO A 27 -29.34 12.78 -23.33
C PRO A 27 -29.65 13.16 -21.88
N PRO A 28 -30.02 12.22 -21.01
CA PRO A 28 -30.20 12.55 -19.61
C PRO A 28 -28.89 13.15 -19.13
N VAL A 29 -28.95 14.40 -18.67
CA VAL A 29 -27.83 15.04 -17.99
C VAL A 29 -27.52 14.15 -16.80
N GLN A 30 -26.45 13.37 -16.91
CA GLN A 30 -25.89 12.66 -15.77
C GLN A 30 -25.43 13.76 -14.81
N ALA A 31 -26.21 13.99 -13.76
CA ALA A 31 -25.76 14.80 -12.64
C ALA A 31 -24.39 14.27 -12.21
N PRO A 32 -23.40 15.13 -11.89
CA PRO A 32 -22.16 14.66 -11.33
C PRO A 32 -22.51 13.77 -10.14
N VAL A 33 -22.19 12.48 -10.24
CA VAL A 33 -22.13 11.63 -9.05
C VAL A 33 -20.97 12.22 -8.27
N GLU A 34 -21.30 13.14 -7.37
CA GLU A 34 -20.40 13.62 -6.35
C GLU A 34 -19.88 12.36 -5.67
N LYS A 35 -18.58 12.07 -5.88
CA LYS A 35 -17.91 10.96 -5.23
C LYS A 35 -17.89 11.32 -3.75
N THR A 36 -18.93 10.93 -3.03
CA THR A 36 -18.92 10.93 -1.57
C THR A 36 -17.64 10.23 -1.14
N PRO A 37 -16.71 10.91 -0.44
CA PRO A 37 -15.52 10.26 0.05
C PRO A 37 -15.99 9.08 0.90
N ALA A 38 -15.49 7.87 0.60
CA ALA A 38 -15.64 6.76 1.53
C ALA A 38 -15.22 7.26 2.93
N PRO A 39 -15.95 6.91 3.99
CA PRO A 39 -15.57 7.30 5.34
C PRO A 39 -14.10 6.93 5.54
N ALA A 40 -13.32 7.86 6.11
CA ALA A 40 -11.90 7.67 6.36
C ALA A 40 -11.73 6.31 7.04
N ARG A 41 -11.10 5.36 6.34
CA ARG A 41 -10.88 4.00 6.82
C ARG A 41 -10.16 4.15 8.16
N GLU A 42 -10.80 3.70 9.23
CA GLU A 42 -10.16 3.62 10.54
C GLU A 42 -8.83 2.90 10.38
N SER A 43 -7.75 3.53 10.84
CA SER A 43 -6.41 2.98 10.69
C SER A 43 -6.37 1.60 11.31
N ALA A 44 -5.98 0.60 10.52
CA ALA A 44 -5.86 -0.77 11.00
C ALA A 44 -4.98 -0.80 12.26
N ILE A 45 -5.40 -1.51 13.31
CA ILE A 45 -4.65 -1.64 14.56
C ILE A 45 -3.37 -2.46 14.34
N THR A 46 -3.37 -3.33 13.32
CA THR A 46 -2.25 -4.20 12.95
C THR A 46 -1.88 -4.00 11.50
N PHE A 47 -0.58 -3.81 11.24
CA PHE A 47 -0.01 -3.75 9.91
C PHE A 47 0.93 -4.95 9.73
N ASN A 48 0.81 -5.67 8.62
CA ASN A 48 1.76 -6.74 8.24
C ASN A 48 2.83 -6.23 7.26
N SER A 49 2.56 -5.13 6.56
CA SER A 49 3.51 -4.46 5.67
C SER A 49 3.18 -2.98 5.53
N VAL A 50 4.20 -2.19 5.21
CA VAL A 50 4.09 -0.76 4.94
C VAL A 50 4.95 -0.42 3.72
N HIS A 51 4.47 0.48 2.87
CA HIS A 51 5.29 1.01 1.79
C HIS A 51 6.25 2.05 2.34
N VAL A 52 7.52 1.90 1.99
CA VAL A 52 8.59 2.84 2.35
C VAL A 52 9.24 3.39 1.08
N ASN A 53 9.80 4.60 1.15
CA ASN A 53 10.38 5.29 0.00
C ASN A 53 11.88 4.96 -0.24
N GLY A 54 12.36 3.81 0.25
CA GLY A 54 13.76 3.42 0.16
C GLY A 54 14.06 2.05 0.79
N PRO A 55 15.30 1.57 0.68
CA PRO A 55 15.73 0.27 1.21
C PRO A 55 16.04 0.37 2.71
N TYR A 56 15.02 0.60 3.53
CA TYR A 56 15.19 0.69 4.99
C TYR A 56 15.14 -0.69 5.65
N ILE A 57 15.88 -0.82 6.74
CA ILE A 57 15.80 -1.96 7.66
C ILE A 57 15.38 -1.39 9.02
N ALA A 58 14.36 -2.00 9.63
CA ALA A 58 14.01 -1.74 11.02
C ALA A 58 14.62 -2.86 11.88
N MET A 59 15.36 -2.47 12.92
CA MET A 59 15.99 -3.40 13.84
C MET A 59 15.24 -3.38 15.17
N THR A 60 14.87 -4.56 15.65
CA THR A 60 14.21 -4.74 16.95
C THR A 60 15.00 -5.71 17.82
N PHE A 61 14.92 -5.50 19.13
CA PHE A 61 15.52 -6.39 20.13
C PHE A 61 14.47 -6.74 21.18
N ASP A 62 14.33 -8.04 21.45
CA ASP A 62 13.34 -8.57 22.38
C ASP A 62 14.03 -9.01 23.70
N ASP A 63 13.24 -9.24 24.74
CA ASP A 63 13.62 -9.87 26.01
C ASP A 63 14.63 -9.12 26.91
N GLY A 64 14.97 -7.87 26.62
CA GLY A 64 15.86 -7.04 27.46
C GLY A 64 15.18 -6.38 28.68
N PRO A 65 15.91 -5.56 29.46
CA PRO A 65 17.36 -5.35 29.39
C PRO A 65 18.16 -6.49 30.05
N SER A 66 19.25 -6.90 29.40
CA SER A 66 20.31 -7.69 30.04
C SER A 66 21.33 -6.76 30.66
N ALA A 67 21.63 -6.93 31.95
CA ALA A 67 22.63 -6.12 32.66
C ALA A 67 24.01 -6.08 31.98
N VAL A 68 24.39 -7.17 31.29
CA VAL A 68 25.73 -7.31 30.68
C VAL A 68 25.73 -6.97 29.20
N LEU A 69 24.68 -7.36 28.46
CA LEU A 69 24.68 -7.27 26.99
C LEU A 69 23.98 -6.02 26.47
N THR A 70 22.92 -5.54 27.12
CA THR A 70 22.18 -4.37 26.63
C THR A 70 23.04 -3.10 26.61
N PRO A 71 23.84 -2.77 27.63
CA PRO A 71 24.73 -1.60 27.56
C PRO A 71 25.73 -1.68 26.40
N LYS A 72 26.33 -2.85 26.16
CA LYS A 72 27.27 -3.05 25.03
C LYS A 72 26.59 -2.89 23.68
N LEU A 73 25.35 -3.37 23.57
CA LEU A 73 24.55 -3.18 22.36
C LEU A 73 24.25 -1.69 22.14
N LEU A 74 23.85 -0.97 23.19
CA LEU A 74 23.57 0.47 23.12
C LEU A 74 24.82 1.27 22.72
N ASP A 75 25.99 0.93 23.27
CA ASP A 75 27.27 1.55 22.88
C ASP A 75 27.57 1.36 21.38
N LEU A 76 27.35 0.15 20.85
CA LEU A 76 27.55 -0.14 19.42
C LEU A 76 26.56 0.63 18.54
N LEU A 77 25.27 0.63 18.90
CA LEU A 77 24.25 1.38 18.17
C LEU A 77 24.58 2.89 18.16
N ALA A 78 25.00 3.44 19.30
CA ALA A 78 25.41 4.84 19.43
C ALA A 78 26.65 5.15 18.58
N ALA A 79 27.69 4.33 18.66
CA ALA A 79 28.93 4.52 17.89
C ALA A 79 28.66 4.56 16.36
N HIS A 80 27.72 3.74 15.89
CA HIS A 80 27.33 3.68 14.48
C HIS A 80 26.18 4.63 14.12
N HIS A 81 25.68 5.42 15.07
CA HIS A 81 24.55 6.34 14.88
C HIS A 81 23.28 5.63 14.36
N ILE A 82 23.07 4.39 14.81
CA ILE A 82 21.94 3.54 14.45
C ILE A 82 20.85 3.67 15.51
N LYS A 83 19.60 3.81 15.07
CA LYS A 83 18.42 3.73 15.94
C LYS A 83 17.80 2.34 15.83
N ALA A 84 17.31 1.83 16.94
CA ALA A 84 16.59 0.56 17.04
C ALA A 84 15.43 0.68 18.03
N THR A 85 14.52 -0.27 17.99
CA THR A 85 13.41 -0.37 18.96
C THR A 85 13.64 -1.59 19.85
N SER A 86 13.48 -1.44 21.16
CA SER A 86 13.59 -2.56 22.10
C SER A 86 12.23 -2.87 22.72
N PHE A 87 11.84 -4.14 22.69
CA PHE A 87 10.70 -4.69 23.42
C PHE A 87 11.22 -5.37 24.67
N VAL A 88 11.07 -4.69 25.80
CA VAL A 88 11.65 -5.11 27.09
C VAL A 88 10.66 -5.88 27.95
N ILE A 89 11.19 -6.74 28.80
CA ILE A 89 10.44 -7.45 29.84
C ILE A 89 10.39 -6.57 31.08
N GLY A 90 9.18 -6.36 31.61
CA GLY A 90 8.97 -5.48 32.77
C GLY A 90 9.75 -5.88 34.02
N GLU A 91 9.93 -7.18 34.26
CA GLU A 91 10.71 -7.67 35.40
C GLU A 91 12.20 -7.31 35.27
N ASN A 92 12.80 -7.53 34.09
CA ASN A 92 14.18 -7.13 33.81
C ASN A 92 14.38 -5.62 33.95
N VAL A 93 13.38 -4.81 33.56
CA VAL A 93 13.38 -3.36 33.78
C VAL A 93 13.34 -3.00 35.25
N ALA A 94 12.53 -3.70 36.06
CA ALA A 94 12.47 -3.47 37.50
C ALA A 94 13.78 -3.82 38.20
N GLU A 95 14.49 -4.84 37.72
CA GLU A 95 15.81 -5.23 38.23
C GLU A 95 16.94 -4.28 37.78
N HIS A 96 16.85 -3.73 36.56
CA HIS A 96 17.88 -2.89 35.94
C HIS A 96 17.31 -1.58 35.37
N PRO A 97 16.71 -0.71 36.21
CA PRO A 97 16.04 0.50 35.76
C PRO A 97 17.01 1.56 35.19
N GLU A 98 18.30 1.46 35.49
CA GLU A 98 19.33 2.39 34.99
C GLU A 98 19.65 2.21 33.49
N ILE A 99 19.19 1.12 32.87
CA ILE A 99 19.47 0.80 31.47
C ILE A 99 18.38 1.36 30.53
N VAL A 100 17.18 1.65 31.03
CA VAL A 100 16.01 2.06 30.24
C VAL A 100 15.51 3.48 30.51
#